data_AF-A0A1W9YV27-F1
#
_entry.id   AF-A0A1W9YV27-F1
#
_cell.length_a   1.000
_cell.length_b   1.000
_cell.length_c   1.000
_cell.angle_alpha   90.00
_cell.angle_beta   90.00
_cell.angle_gamma   90.00
#
_symmetry.space_group_name_H-M   'P 1'
#
loop_
_entity.id
_entity.type
_entity.pdbx_description
1 polymer ?
#
loop_
_entity_poly.entity_id
_entity_poly.type
_entity_poly.pdbx_seq_one_letter_code
_entity_poly.pdbx_strand_id
1 'polypeptide(L)'
;MLTQLQGWLTRSDTVDTALVILTRHAVATSVHDLAPDLAHAAVWALAHCAQNEHPGRITLIDTTPTSDESLLFNVIAALGDTLTEPQLALRHSSIHVPRLAPASFLTPPPGSDWQLGTTGKGDLSNLALVPTEPIELAAG
;
A
#
# COMPACT_ATOMS: atom_id res chain seq x y z
N MET A 1 8.53 -14.99 11.70
CA MET A 1 7.11 -14.65 11.47
C MET A 1 6.28 -15.87 11.11
N LEU A 2 6.59 -16.58 10.01
CA LEU A 2 5.77 -17.69 9.50
C LEU A 2 5.42 -18.76 10.56
N THR A 3 6.42 -19.30 11.25
CA THR A 3 6.21 -20.34 12.28
C THR A 3 5.33 -19.84 13.43
N GLN A 4 5.43 -18.56 13.80
CA GLN A 4 4.61 -17.98 14.85
C GLN A 4 3.15 -17.82 14.40
N LEU A 5 2.94 -17.34 13.16
CA LEU A 5 1.61 -17.23 12.57
C LEU A 5 0.93 -18.60 12.46
N GLN A 6 1.63 -19.60 11.93
CA GLN A 6 1.13 -20.98 11.84
C GLN A 6 0.85 -21.57 13.23
N GLY A 7 1.77 -21.39 14.18
CA GLY A 7 1.60 -21.83 15.55
C GLY A 7 0.37 -21.19 16.22
N TRP A 8 0.12 -19.90 15.98
CA TRP A 8 -1.06 -19.23 16.50
C TRP A 8 -2.35 -19.75 15.85
N LEU A 9 -2.39 -19.87 14.52
CA LEU A 9 -3.59 -20.30 13.79
C LEU A 9 -4.07 -21.72 14.12
N THR A 10 -3.14 -22.60 14.54
CA THR A 10 -3.44 -24.00 14.89
C THR A 10 -3.93 -24.18 16.33
N ARG A 11 -3.89 -23.13 17.15
CA ARG A 11 -4.30 -23.19 18.56
C ARG A 11 -5.81 -23.11 18.74
N SER A 12 -6.39 -24.12 19.38
CA SER A 12 -7.83 -24.20 19.64
C SER A 12 -8.34 -23.10 20.58
N ASP A 13 -7.51 -22.54 21.46
CA ASP A 13 -7.89 -21.46 22.37
C ASP A 13 -7.95 -20.08 21.70
N THR A 14 -7.57 -19.97 20.42
CA THR A 14 -7.56 -18.72 19.66
C THR A 14 -8.68 -18.61 18.61
N VAL A 15 -9.59 -19.60 18.58
CA VAL A 15 -10.61 -19.71 17.52
C VAL A 15 -11.49 -18.46 17.42
N ASP A 16 -11.88 -17.89 18.56
CA ASP A 16 -12.72 -16.69 18.65
C ASP A 16 -11.89 -15.42 18.94
N THR A 17 -10.58 -15.47 18.74
CA THR A 17 -9.67 -14.34 18.94
C THR A 17 -9.14 -13.87 17.59
N ALA A 18 -9.04 -12.55 17.41
CA ALA A 18 -8.37 -11.96 16.25
C ALA A 18 -6.89 -11.70 16.56
N LEU A 19 -6.01 -12.02 15.61
CA LEU A 19 -4.59 -11.67 15.65
C LEU A 19 -4.37 -10.33 14.96
N VAL A 20 -3.87 -9.33 15.69
CA VAL A 20 -3.42 -8.07 15.08
C VAL A 20 -1.92 -8.15 14.81
N ILE A 21 -1.54 -7.93 13.55
CA ILE A 21 -0.13 -7.86 13.11
C ILE A 21 0.19 -6.40 12.81
N LEU A 22 1.11 -5.86 13.58
CA LEU A 22 1.62 -4.50 13.43
C LEU A 22 2.92 -4.52 12.63
N THR A 23 2.97 -3.74 11.57
CA THR A 23 4.19 -3.48 10.82
C THR A 23 4.54 -1.99 10.85
N ARG A 24 5.78 -1.69 10.49
CA ARG A 24 6.25 -0.32 10.33
C ARG A 24 6.75 -0.13 8.91
N HIS A 25 6.10 0.74 8.17
CA HIS A 25 6.50 1.12 6.82
C HIS A 25 6.53 -0.05 5.81
N ALA A 26 5.65 -1.03 5.97
CA ALA A 26 5.52 -2.19 5.07
C ALA A 26 4.85 -1.85 3.73
N VAL A 27 4.07 -0.77 3.69
CA VAL A 27 3.31 -0.35 2.51
C VAL A 27 3.46 1.16 2.28
N ALA A 28 3.36 1.60 1.03
CA ALA A 28 3.25 3.01 0.69
C ALA A 28 1.77 3.36 0.46
N THR A 29 1.33 4.48 1.01
CA THR A 29 -0.04 5.00 0.84
C THR A 29 -0.10 6.18 -0.13
N SER A 30 1.05 6.77 -0.45
CA SER A 30 1.16 7.93 -1.33
C SER A 30 2.53 7.97 -2.01
N VAL A 31 2.66 8.81 -3.05
CA VAL A 31 3.95 9.10 -3.72
C VAL A 31 4.92 9.88 -2.83
N HIS A 32 4.46 10.37 -1.69
CA HIS A 32 5.28 11.12 -0.71
C HIS A 32 5.76 10.23 0.44
N ASP A 33 5.32 8.96 0.50
CA ASP A 33 5.83 8.01 1.47
C ASP A 33 7.27 7.60 1.08
N LEU A 34 8.07 7.23 2.08
CA LEU A 34 9.36 6.59 1.80
C LEU A 34 9.13 5.23 1.13
N ALA A 35 10.19 4.68 0.54
CA ALA A 35 10.14 3.33 0.00
C ALA A 35 9.82 2.32 1.12
N PRO A 36 8.94 1.32 0.90
CA PRO A 36 8.61 0.33 1.92
C PRO A 36 9.83 -0.43 2.44
N ASP A 37 9.83 -0.72 3.74
CA ASP A 37 10.75 -1.68 4.33
C ASP A 37 10.47 -3.07 3.75
N LEU A 38 11.46 -3.63 3.04
CA LEU A 38 11.28 -4.87 2.28
C LEU A 38 10.98 -6.07 3.18
N ALA A 39 11.54 -6.13 4.40
CA ALA A 39 11.31 -7.23 5.31
C ALA A 39 9.87 -7.18 5.85
N HIS A 40 9.40 -5.99 6.23
CA HIS A 40 8.02 -5.79 6.67
C HIS A 40 7.03 -5.94 5.52
N ALA A 41 7.36 -5.53 4.30
CA ALA A 41 6.55 -5.76 3.11
C ALA A 41 6.36 -7.26 2.83
N ALA A 42 7.42 -8.06 2.98
CA ALA A 42 7.34 -9.52 2.86
C ALA A 42 6.44 -10.14 3.94
N VAL A 43 6.51 -9.64 5.18
CA VAL A 43 5.59 -10.03 6.27
C VAL A 43 4.15 -9.67 5.94
N TRP A 44 3.91 -8.47 5.41
CA TRP A 44 2.59 -8.01 5.00
C TRP A 44 1.97 -8.92 3.94
N ALA A 45 2.73 -9.25 2.89
CA ALA A 45 2.29 -10.13 1.82
C ALA A 45 1.97 -11.55 2.33
N LEU A 46 2.81 -12.10 3.21
CA LEU A 46 2.58 -13.40 3.81
C LEU A 46 1.28 -13.42 4.65
N ALA A 47 1.09 -12.41 5.49
CA ALA A 47 -0.10 -12.32 6.34
C ALA A 47 -1.38 -12.06 5.52
N HIS A 48 -1.28 -11.29 4.43
CA HIS A 48 -2.37 -11.12 3.46
C HIS A 48 -2.81 -12.46 2.86
N CYS A 49 -1.85 -13.33 2.47
CA CYS A 49 -2.20 -14.68 2.01
C CYS A 49 -2.93 -15.48 3.10
N ALA A 50 -2.44 -15.45 4.34
CA ALA A 50 -3.09 -16.13 5.46
C ALA A 50 -4.49 -15.57 5.78
N GLN A 51 -4.73 -14.26 5.60
CA GLN A 51 -6.05 -13.65 5.74
C GLN A 51 -7.07 -14.25 4.77
N ASN A 52 -6.64 -14.54 3.53
CA ASN A 52 -7.52 -15.15 2.52
C ASN A 52 -7.90 -16.60 2.87
N GLU A 53 -7.01 -17.33 3.56
CA GLU A 53 -7.25 -18.69 4.04
C GLU A 53 -8.05 -18.72 5.36
N HIS A 54 -7.92 -17.68 6.19
CA HIS A 54 -8.58 -17.55 7.49
C HIS A 54 -9.30 -16.20 7.63
N PRO A 55 -10.43 -15.99 6.93
CA PRO A 55 -11.16 -14.71 6.97
C PRO A 55 -11.58 -14.30 8.39
N GLY A 56 -11.40 -13.02 8.71
CA GLY A 56 -11.79 -12.44 10.01
C GLY A 56 -10.87 -12.79 11.19
N ARG A 57 -9.84 -13.61 10.99
CA ARG A 57 -8.93 -14.06 12.08
C ARG A 57 -7.69 -13.20 12.23
N ILE A 58 -7.32 -12.44 11.21
CA ILE A 58 -6.08 -11.66 11.17
C ILE A 58 -6.42 -10.23 10.71
N THR A 59 -5.90 -9.22 11.41
CA THR A 59 -5.95 -7.82 11.00
C THR A 59 -4.52 -7.29 10.87
N LEU A 60 -4.23 -6.61 9.76
CA LEU A 60 -2.93 -6.00 9.47
C LEU A 60 -3.00 -4.49 9.64
N ILE A 61 -2.06 -3.93 10.41
CA ILE A 61 -1.96 -2.48 10.64
C ILE A 61 -0.51 -2.03 10.37
N ASP A 62 -0.33 -1.19 9.35
CA ASP A 62 0.97 -0.61 9.05
C ASP A 62 1.08 0.80 9.63
N THR A 63 2.19 1.10 10.27
CA THR A 63 2.44 2.40 10.92
C THR A 63 3.73 3.05 10.41
N THR A 64 3.97 4.30 10.77
CA THR A 64 5.23 5.01 10.57
C THR A 64 5.74 5.55 11.90
N PRO A 65 7.01 6.01 11.98
CA PRO A 65 7.50 6.71 13.18
C PRO A 65 6.69 7.98 13.53
N THR A 66 5.95 8.54 12.58
CA THR A 66 5.12 9.74 12.76
C THR A 66 3.63 9.45 12.94
N SER A 67 3.22 8.18 12.98
CA SER A 67 1.84 7.81 13.28
C SER A 67 1.46 8.23 14.69
N ASP A 68 0.24 8.73 14.87
CA ASP A 68 -0.31 9.06 16.18
C ASP A 68 -0.60 7.77 16.98
N GLU A 69 0.03 7.61 18.13
CA GLU A 69 -0.19 6.46 19.02
C GLU A 69 -1.64 6.40 19.53
N SER A 70 -2.26 7.55 19.80
CA SER A 70 -3.65 7.62 20.25
C SER A 70 -4.60 7.11 19.15
N LEU A 71 -4.29 7.43 17.89
CA LEU A 71 -5.03 6.88 16.75
C LEU A 71 -4.89 5.36 16.68
N LEU A 72 -3.68 4.83 16.88
CA LEU A 72 -3.46 3.38 16.90
C LEU A 72 -4.29 2.70 17.99
N PHE A 73 -4.29 3.22 19.22
CA PHE A 73 -5.09 2.66 20.31
C PHE A 73 -6.59 2.71 20.01
N ASN A 74 -7.08 3.82 19.46
CA ASN A 74 -8.48 3.97 19.08
C ASN A 74 -8.87 2.98 17.97
N VAL A 75 -7.99 2.79 16.98
CA VAL A 75 -8.19 1.81 15.91
C VAL A 75 -8.28 0.40 16.47
N ILE A 76 -7.34 0.00 17.33
CA ILE A 76 -7.33 -1.32 17.97
C ILE A 76 -8.61 -1.52 18.80
N ALA A 77 -9.04 -0.52 19.57
CA ALA A 77 -10.24 -0.58 20.38
C ALA A 77 -11.54 -0.70 19.55
N ALA A 78 -11.54 -0.19 18.32
CA ALA A 78 -12.69 -0.23 17.41
C ALA A 78 -12.76 -1.51 16.55
N LEU A 79 -11.70 -2.33 16.53
CA LEU A 79 -11.63 -3.54 15.70
C LEU A 79 -12.72 -4.54 16.10
N GLY A 80 -13.39 -5.10 15.10
CA GLY A 80 -14.41 -6.14 15.28
C GLY A 80 -15.79 -5.61 15.70
N ASP A 81 -15.90 -4.35 16.10
CA ASP A 81 -17.18 -3.68 16.39
C ASP A 81 -17.57 -2.74 15.25
N THR A 82 -16.90 -1.58 15.17
CA THR A 82 -17.20 -0.56 14.16
C THR A 82 -16.22 -0.58 12.98
N LEU A 83 -15.05 -1.19 13.15
CA LEU A 83 -14.02 -1.30 12.13
C LEU A 83 -13.76 -2.77 11.76
N THR A 84 -14.17 -3.14 10.54
CA THR A 84 -14.11 -4.52 10.03
C THR A 84 -13.10 -4.69 8.90
N GLU A 85 -12.35 -3.65 8.57
CA GLU A 85 -11.35 -3.68 7.51
C GLU A 85 -10.16 -4.57 7.93
N PRO A 86 -9.80 -5.58 7.12
CA PRO A 86 -8.74 -6.52 7.48
C PRO A 86 -7.34 -5.90 7.36
N GLN A 87 -7.19 -4.78 6.65
CA GLN A 87 -5.90 -4.15 6.36
C GLN A 87 -6.03 -2.63 6.49
N LEU A 88 -5.13 -2.03 7.25
CA LEU A 88 -5.13 -0.60 7.56
C LEU A 88 -3.69 -0.06 7.49
N ALA A 89 -3.51 1.15 6.98
CA ALA A 89 -2.27 1.89 7.11
C ALA A 89 -2.51 3.22 7.81
N LEU A 90 -1.84 3.45 8.92
CA LEU A 90 -1.94 4.66 9.72
C LEU A 90 -0.82 5.61 9.32
N ARG A 91 -1.18 6.83 8.90
CA ARG A 91 -0.25 7.89 8.52
C ARG A 91 -0.68 9.17 9.21
N HIS A 92 0.18 9.73 10.07
CA HIS A 92 -0.17 10.89 10.88
C HIS A 92 -1.48 10.65 11.66
N SER A 93 -2.53 11.42 11.39
CA SER A 93 -3.87 11.30 11.97
C SER A 93 -4.91 10.71 10.99
N SER A 94 -4.47 9.97 9.98
CA SER A 94 -5.32 9.39 8.93
C SER A 94 -5.20 7.87 8.87
N ILE A 95 -6.34 7.24 8.59
CA ILE A 95 -6.47 5.81 8.34
C ILE A 95 -6.65 5.61 6.84
N HIS A 96 -5.79 4.80 6.24
CA HIS A 96 -5.88 4.38 4.84
C HIS A 96 -6.28 2.91 4.78
N VAL A 97 -7.13 2.59 3.81
CA VAL A 97 -7.62 1.23 3.57
C VAL A 97 -7.30 0.85 2.12
N PRO A 98 -6.63 -0.28 1.86
CA PRO A 98 -6.27 -0.66 0.50
C PRO A 98 -7.52 -1.02 -0.30
N ARG A 99 -7.58 -0.49 -1.53
CA ARG A 99 -8.60 -0.80 -2.53
C ARG A 99 -7.95 -0.89 -3.89
N LEU A 100 -8.43 -1.83 -4.71
CA LEU A 100 -8.05 -1.88 -6.12
C LEU A 100 -8.75 -0.74 -6.86
N ALA A 101 -7.98 -0.03 -7.68
CA ALA A 101 -8.47 1.01 -8.57
C ALA A 101 -7.79 0.87 -9.93
N PRO A 102 -8.43 1.33 -11.02
CA PRO A 102 -7.77 1.41 -12.32
C PRO A 102 -6.51 2.28 -12.23
N ALA A 103 -5.41 1.82 -12.83
CA ALA A 103 -4.21 2.62 -12.94
C ALA A 103 -4.41 3.73 -13.98
N SER A 104 -4.02 4.95 -13.65
CA SER A 104 -3.91 6.05 -14.61
C SER A 104 -2.46 6.18 -15.04
N PHE A 105 -2.21 6.06 -16.34
CA PHE A 105 -0.89 6.23 -16.93
C PHE A 105 -1.03 6.96 -18.26
N LEU A 106 -0.01 7.75 -18.60
CA LEU A 106 0.08 8.32 -19.93
C LEU A 106 0.46 7.19 -20.91
N THR A 107 -0.30 7.06 -21.99
CA THR A 107 -0.06 6.02 -22.99
C THR A 107 0.88 6.56 -24.07
N PRO A 108 2.03 5.91 -24.33
CA PRO A 108 2.91 6.32 -25.42
C PRO A 108 2.22 6.19 -26.78
N PRO A 109 2.44 7.14 -27.71
CA PRO A 109 1.98 6.99 -29.08
C PRO A 109 2.64 5.77 -29.75
N PRO A 110 1.90 4.98 -30.55
CA PRO A 110 2.45 3.80 -31.21
C PRO A 110 3.44 4.20 -32.32
N GLY A 111 4.58 3.51 -32.38
CA GLY A 111 5.49 3.55 -33.53
C GLY A 111 6.37 4.79 -33.66
N SER A 112 6.40 5.68 -32.67
CA SER A 112 7.29 6.84 -32.63
C SER A 112 8.06 6.91 -31.32
N ASP A 113 9.25 7.52 -31.36
CA ASP A 113 9.83 8.09 -30.15
C ASP A 113 8.88 9.14 -29.58
N TRP A 114 8.90 9.29 -28.27
CA TRP A 114 7.99 10.19 -27.57
C TRP A 114 8.73 10.98 -26.51
N GLN A 115 8.18 12.15 -26.22
CA GLN A 115 8.61 12.98 -25.11
C GLN A 115 7.42 13.37 -24.25
N LEU A 116 7.68 13.68 -22.98
CA LEU A 116 6.68 14.28 -22.12
C LEU A 116 6.51 15.76 -22.53
N GLY A 117 5.33 16.11 -23.02
CA GLY A 117 4.97 17.46 -23.42
C GLY A 117 3.70 17.93 -22.73
N THR A 118 3.28 19.16 -23.07
CA THR A 118 1.99 19.71 -22.65
C THR A 118 1.09 19.93 -23.87
N THR A 119 -0.19 19.53 -23.78
CA THR A 119 -1.18 19.71 -24.86
C THR A 119 -1.90 21.05 -24.79
N GLY A 120 -1.64 21.84 -23.75
CA GLY A 120 -2.19 23.17 -23.52
C GLY A 120 -1.42 23.92 -22.44
N LYS A 121 -1.70 25.21 -22.27
CA LYS A 121 -1.22 25.98 -21.11
C LYS A 121 -2.09 25.69 -19.90
N GLY A 122 -1.50 25.44 -18.74
CA GLY A 122 -2.25 25.20 -17.51
C GLY A 122 -1.51 24.27 -16.55
N ASP A 123 -2.27 23.56 -15.73
CA ASP A 123 -1.77 22.63 -14.71
C ASP A 123 -1.29 21.27 -15.28
N LEU A 124 -0.88 20.37 -14.37
CA LEU A 124 -0.34 19.04 -14.67
C LEU A 124 -1.34 18.10 -15.39
N SER A 125 -2.63 18.45 -15.48
CA SER A 125 -3.61 17.66 -16.24
C SER A 125 -3.37 17.71 -17.75
N ASN A 126 -2.59 18.70 -18.23
CA ASN A 126 -2.26 18.86 -19.65
C ASN A 126 -1.00 18.08 -20.06
N LEU A 127 -0.40 17.29 -19.17
CA LEU A 127 0.74 16.44 -19.51
C LEU A 127 0.30 15.30 -20.42
N ALA A 128 1.03 15.11 -21.52
CA ALA A 128 0.82 14.00 -22.43
C ALA A 128 2.15 13.48 -22.98
N LEU A 129 2.16 12.22 -23.39
CA LEU A 129 3.26 11.69 -24.21
C LEU A 129 2.97 12.06 -25.66
N VAL A 130 3.80 12.94 -26.23
CA VAL A 130 3.66 13.44 -27.60
C VAL A 130 4.75 12.84 -28.48
N PRO A 131 4.46 12.54 -29.76
CA PRO A 131 5.49 12.11 -30.69
C PRO A 131 6.62 13.12 -30.77
N THR A 132 7.85 12.63 -30.89
CA THR A 132 9.02 13.45 -31.18
C THR A 132 9.84 12.80 -32.28
N GLU A 133 10.50 13.62 -33.09
CA GLU A 133 11.56 13.14 -33.96
C GLU A 133 12.82 12.89 -33.09
N PRO A 134 13.53 11.77 -33.27
CA PRO A 134 14.79 11.54 -32.59
C PRO A 134 15.80 12.63 -32.97
N ILE A 135 16.35 13.30 -31.95
CA ILE A 135 17.42 14.26 -32.14
C ILE A 135 18.71 13.46 -32.35
N GLU A 136 19.32 13.55 -33.54
CA GLU A 136 20.67 13.00 -33.74
C GLU A 136 21.64 13.69 -32.79
N LEU A 137 22.15 12.94 -31.82
CA LEU A 137 23.23 13.41 -30.96
C LEU A 137 24.49 13.49 -31.83
N ALA A 138 25.01 14.70 -32.01
CA ALA A 138 26.30 14.90 -32.68
C ALA A 138 27.37 14.05 -31.99
N ALA A 139 28.18 13.33 -32.77
CA ALA A 139 29.31 12.58 -32.26
C ALA A 139 30.25 13.54 -31.50
N GLY A 140 30.45 13.26 -30.21
CA GLY A 140 31.39 13.99 -29.35
C GLY A 140 32.84 13.65 -29.64
#